data_AF-A0A0L0STR3-F1
#
_entry.id   AF-A0A0L0STR3-F1
#
_cell.length_a   1.000
_cell.length_b   1.000
_cell.length_c   1.000
_cell.angle_alpha   90.00
_cell.angle_beta   90.00
_cell.angle_gamma   90.00
#
_symmetry.space_group_name_H-M   'P 1'
#
loop_
_entity.id
_entity.type
_entity.pdbx_description
1 polymer ?
#
loop_
_entity_poly.entity_id
_entity_poly.type
_entity_poly.pdbx_seq_one_letter_code
_entity_poly.pdbx_strand_id
1 'polypeptide(L)'
;MPNDLAFNGILHEYSFLAVDKLAAATSTEFEHILTHAHSDHTSGIAHLPLKTKVHCTHATKTYLPIVNDPPVGHLDLVVVQYDRPFTLSSKSDQPVVVNVTFIDAFHCPGSASILIKA
;
A
#
# COMPACT_ATOMS: atom_id res chain seq x y z
N MET A 1 -21.01 -12.54 12.69
CA MET A 1 -20.56 -11.22 13.19
C MET A 1 -20.76 -10.24 12.04
N PRO A 2 -21.42 -9.08 12.21
CA PRO A 2 -21.42 -8.06 11.17
C PRO A 2 -19.98 -7.59 10.94
N ASN A 3 -19.58 -7.42 9.68
CA ASN A 3 -18.21 -7.12 9.24
C ASN A 3 -17.77 -5.66 9.45
N ASP A 4 -18.50 -4.87 10.23
CA ASP A 4 -18.32 -3.41 10.33
C ASP A 4 -17.06 -2.97 11.11
N LEU A 5 -16.28 -3.92 11.65
CA LEU A 5 -14.98 -3.66 12.31
C LEU A 5 -13.77 -4.07 11.46
N ALA A 6 -13.98 -4.64 10.27
CA ALA A 6 -12.87 -5.06 9.43
C ALA A 6 -12.17 -3.84 8.83
N PHE A 7 -10.82 -3.81 8.91
CA PHE A 7 -10.04 -2.78 8.24
C PHE A 7 -10.39 -2.75 6.75
N ASN A 8 -10.74 -1.56 6.23
CA ASN A 8 -11.23 -1.38 4.86
C ASN A 8 -10.15 -0.90 3.89
N GLY A 9 -8.92 -0.76 4.36
CA GLY A 9 -7.78 -0.28 3.58
C GLY A 9 -7.49 1.21 3.71
N ILE A 10 -8.34 1.99 4.37
CA ILE A 10 -8.12 3.44 4.55
C ILE A 10 -7.78 3.71 6.01
N LEU A 11 -6.72 4.48 6.24
CA LEU A 11 -6.36 4.96 7.58
C LEU A 11 -7.16 6.23 7.89
N HIS A 12 -7.94 6.23 8.99
CA HIS A 12 -8.81 7.35 9.32
C HIS A 12 -8.03 8.60 9.74
N GLU A 13 -6.92 8.43 10.44
CA GLU A 13 -6.01 9.48 10.86
C GLU A 13 -5.29 10.13 9.67
N TYR A 14 -5.13 9.38 8.57
CA TYR A 14 -4.43 9.78 7.36
C TYR A 14 -5.21 9.32 6.13
N SER A 15 -6.36 9.93 5.87
CA SER A 15 -7.35 9.45 4.88
C SER A 15 -6.89 9.50 3.41
N PHE A 16 -5.70 10.02 3.14
CA PHE A 16 -5.06 9.96 1.82
C PHE A 16 -4.19 8.71 1.64
N LEU A 17 -4.04 7.87 2.67
CA LEU A 17 -3.28 6.62 2.62
C LEU A 17 -4.21 5.42 2.44
N ALA A 18 -3.88 4.59 1.46
CA ALA A 18 -4.51 3.29 1.22
C ALA A 18 -3.52 2.15 1.46
N VAL A 19 -3.92 1.13 2.22
CA VAL A 19 -3.10 -0.01 2.63
C VAL A 19 -3.84 -1.32 2.32
N ASP A 20 -3.26 -2.20 1.50
CA ASP A 20 -3.71 -3.58 1.18
C ASP A 20 -5.09 -3.73 0.49
N LYS A 21 -6.17 -3.12 1.00
CA LYS A 21 -7.50 -3.17 0.38
C LYS A 21 -7.71 -1.96 -0.52
N LEU A 22 -7.17 -2.04 -1.73
CA LEU A 22 -6.99 -0.89 -2.62
C LEU A 22 -8.22 -0.60 -3.51
N ALA A 23 -9.25 -1.47 -3.47
CA ALA A 23 -10.47 -1.32 -4.27
C ALA A 23 -11.23 0.00 -4.04
N ALA A 24 -11.20 0.54 -2.82
CA ALA A 24 -11.87 1.79 -2.47
C ALA A 24 -11.04 3.04 -2.79
N ALA A 25 -9.76 2.87 -3.15
CA ALA A 25 -8.78 3.94 -3.27
C ALA A 25 -8.29 4.09 -4.73
N THR A 26 -9.19 4.15 -5.70
CA THR A 26 -8.83 4.20 -7.13
C THR A 26 -8.53 5.61 -7.65
N SER A 27 -8.79 6.64 -6.85
CA SER A 27 -8.47 8.03 -7.21
C SER A 27 -6.96 8.28 -7.18
N THR A 28 -6.50 9.23 -8.01
CA THR A 28 -5.11 9.70 -7.99
C THR A 28 -4.72 10.41 -6.71
N GLU A 29 -5.68 10.77 -5.85
CA GLU A 29 -5.44 11.48 -4.59
C GLU A 29 -4.86 10.59 -3.49
N PHE A 30 -4.93 9.27 -3.66
CA PHE A 30 -4.39 8.31 -2.70
C PHE A 30 -2.91 8.03 -2.95
N GLU A 31 -2.20 7.84 -1.84
CA GLU A 31 -0.90 7.17 -1.82
C GLU A 31 -1.12 5.71 -1.37
N HIS A 32 -0.59 4.76 -2.13
CA HIS A 32 -0.85 3.33 -1.92
C HIS A 32 0.35 2.61 -1.32
N ILE A 33 0.08 1.80 -0.31
CA ILE A 33 1.04 0.92 0.35
C ILE A 33 0.52 -0.52 0.24
N LEU A 34 1.42 -1.45 -0.05
CA LEU A 34 1.14 -2.88 0.01
C LEU A 34 2.12 -3.54 0.99
N THR A 35 1.58 -4.10 2.07
CA THR A 35 2.37 -4.72 3.14
C THR A 35 3.00 -6.04 2.68
N HIS A 36 2.28 -6.85 1.91
CA HIS A 36 2.76 -8.12 1.34
C HIS A 36 1.86 -8.65 0.22
N ALA A 37 2.34 -9.65 -0.52
CA ALA A 37 1.69 -10.21 -1.70
C ALA A 37 0.79 -11.43 -1.39
N HIS A 38 -0.15 -11.31 -0.45
CA HIS A 38 -1.23 -12.30 -0.27
C HIS A 38 -2.55 -11.77 -0.82
N SER A 39 -3.41 -12.67 -1.31
CA SER A 39 -4.61 -12.31 -2.06
C SER A 39 -5.67 -11.53 -1.27
N ASP A 40 -5.75 -11.76 0.04
CA ASP A 40 -6.60 -10.99 0.95
C ASP A 40 -6.09 -9.56 1.18
N HIS A 41 -4.81 -9.30 0.88
CA HIS A 41 -4.14 -8.00 0.94
C HIS A 41 -3.89 -7.36 -0.43
N THR A 42 -4.27 -7.99 -1.54
CA THR A 42 -4.14 -7.40 -2.89
C THR A 42 -5.50 -7.09 -3.53
N SER A 43 -6.57 -7.12 -2.73
CA SER A 43 -7.93 -6.87 -3.23
C SER A 43 -8.05 -5.51 -3.92
N GLY A 44 -8.42 -5.53 -5.20
CA GLY A 44 -8.60 -4.33 -6.03
C GLY A 44 -7.32 -3.79 -6.67
N ILE A 45 -6.13 -4.34 -6.36
CA ILE A 45 -4.85 -3.80 -6.87
C ILE A 45 -4.78 -3.75 -8.40
N ALA A 46 -5.32 -4.76 -9.07
CA ALA A 46 -5.26 -4.87 -10.52
C ALA A 46 -6.25 -3.95 -11.25
N HIS A 47 -7.13 -3.28 -10.52
CA HIS A 47 -8.07 -2.29 -11.04
C HIS A 47 -7.62 -0.85 -10.75
N LEU A 48 -6.44 -0.66 -10.13
CA LEU A 48 -5.88 0.66 -9.95
C LEU A 48 -5.54 1.30 -11.31
N PRO A 49 -5.59 2.63 -11.43
CA PRO A 49 -5.25 3.33 -12.66
C PRO A 49 -3.83 3.01 -13.15
N LEU A 50 -3.62 3.19 -14.46
CA LEU A 50 -2.30 3.10 -15.09
C LEU A 50 -1.28 3.98 -14.36
N LYS A 51 -0.07 3.44 -14.13
CA LYS A 51 1.05 4.12 -13.47
C LYS A 51 0.76 4.56 -12.02
N THR A 52 -0.25 3.98 -11.37
CA THR A 52 -0.46 4.18 -9.94
C THR A 52 0.78 3.67 -9.19
N LYS A 53 1.32 4.52 -8.30
CA LYS A 53 2.46 4.16 -7.46
C LYS A 53 1.98 3.30 -6.30
N VAL A 54 2.63 2.15 -6.11
CA VAL A 54 2.38 1.30 -4.93
C VAL A 54 3.70 1.06 -4.21
N HIS A 55 3.79 1.55 -2.98
CA HIS A 55 4.95 1.41 -2.12
C HIS A 55 4.96 0.04 -1.47
N CYS A 56 6.02 -0.74 -1.70
CA CYS A 56 6.14 -2.10 -1.20
C CYS A 56 7.61 -2.49 -0.99
N THR A 57 7.87 -3.61 -0.31
CA THR A 57 9.23 -4.15 -0.19
C THR A 57 9.73 -4.73 -1.52
N HIS A 58 11.04 -4.95 -1.63
CA HIS A 58 11.63 -5.58 -2.81
C HIS A 58 11.06 -6.98 -3.09
N ALA A 59 10.90 -7.80 -2.05
CA ALA A 59 10.33 -9.13 -2.19
C ALA A 59 8.85 -9.08 -2.63
N THR A 60 8.04 -8.19 -2.04
CA THR A 60 6.65 -7.98 -2.49
C THR A 60 6.59 -7.57 -3.97
N LYS A 61 7.46 -6.65 -4.42
CA LYS A 61 7.55 -6.27 -5.84
C LYS A 61 7.90 -7.46 -6.75
N THR A 62 8.75 -8.37 -6.28
CA THR A 62 9.17 -9.56 -7.04
C THR A 62 8.05 -10.59 -7.14
N TYR A 63 7.33 -10.84 -6.05
CA TYR A 63 6.29 -11.88 -6.03
C TYR A 63 4.95 -11.42 -6.60
N LEU A 64 4.57 -10.16 -6.41
CA LEU A 64 3.25 -9.65 -6.79
C LEU A 64 2.89 -9.90 -8.28
N PRO A 65 3.78 -9.65 -9.27
CA PRO A 65 3.48 -9.95 -10.68
C PRO A 65 3.34 -11.45 -11.00
N ILE A 66 3.86 -12.32 -10.13
CA ILE A 66 3.81 -13.79 -10.30
C ILE A 66 2.51 -14.34 -9.70
N VAL A 67 2.11 -13.83 -8.54
CA VAL A 67 0.98 -14.40 -7.77
C VAL A 67 -0.36 -13.72 -8.04
N ASN A 68 -0.35 -12.49 -8.60
CA ASN A 68 -1.59 -11.75 -8.82
C ASN A 68 -2.18 -12.01 -10.21
N ASP A 69 -3.43 -12.42 -10.24
CA ASP A 69 -4.24 -12.60 -11.45
C ASP A 69 -5.55 -11.79 -11.31
N PRO A 70 -5.82 -10.78 -12.15
CA PRO A 70 -5.04 -10.36 -13.32
C PRO A 70 -3.68 -9.71 -12.97
N PRO A 71 -2.71 -9.72 -13.91
CA PRO A 71 -1.36 -9.22 -13.65
C PRO A 71 -1.32 -7.70 -13.46
N VAL A 72 -0.40 -7.23 -12.62
CA VAL A 72 -0.27 -5.83 -12.19
C VAL A 72 0.82 -5.04 -12.92
N GLY A 73 1.23 -5.47 -14.12
CA GLY A 73 2.34 -4.86 -14.87
C GLY A 73 2.11 -3.39 -15.29
N HIS A 74 0.90 -2.89 -15.11
CA HIS A 74 0.52 -1.50 -15.40
C HIS A 74 0.80 -0.53 -14.23
N LEU A 75 1.21 -1.05 -13.06
CA LEU A 75 1.49 -0.27 -11.85
C LEU A 75 2.97 0.10 -11.72
N ASP A 76 3.23 1.24 -11.08
CA ASP A 76 4.56 1.68 -10.71
C ASP A 76 4.92 1.18 -9.30
N LEU A 77 5.47 -0.04 -9.20
CA LEU A 77 5.88 -0.62 -7.92
C LEU A 77 7.15 0.06 -7.39
N VAL A 78 7.00 0.87 -6.34
CA VAL A 78 8.08 1.63 -5.68
C VAL A 78 8.65 0.82 -4.53
N VAL A 79 9.94 0.46 -4.64
CA VAL A 79 10.61 -0.33 -3.60
C VAL A 79 10.99 0.55 -2.43
N VAL A 80 10.58 0.14 -1.24
CA VAL A 80 10.94 0.72 0.05
C VAL A 80 11.82 -0.27 0.81
N GLN A 81 12.88 0.24 1.45
CA GLN A 81 13.75 -0.53 2.34
C GLN A 81 13.19 -0.56 3.75
N TYR A 82 13.38 -1.68 4.45
CA TYR A 82 13.10 -1.75 5.88
C TYR A 82 13.93 -0.73 6.66
N ASP A 83 13.38 -0.24 7.76
CA ASP A 83 14.00 0.66 8.74
C ASP A 83 14.53 1.97 8.15
N ARG A 84 14.11 2.32 6.93
CA ARG A 84 14.42 3.58 6.27
C ARG A 84 13.15 4.41 6.10
N PRO A 85 13.01 5.52 6.84
CA PRO A 85 11.88 6.41 6.67
C PRO A 85 11.82 6.98 5.25
N PHE A 86 10.60 7.10 4.73
CA PHE A 86 10.28 7.82 3.51
C PHE A 86 9.02 8.65 3.72
N THR A 87 8.82 9.66 2.87
CA THR A 87 7.75 10.63 3.04
C THR A 87 6.63 10.38 2.04
N LEU A 88 5.39 10.49 2.51
CA LEU A 88 4.17 10.56 1.69
C LEU A 88 3.41 11.85 2.03
N SER A 89 2.66 12.37 1.07
CA SER A 89 1.90 13.61 1.26
C SER A 89 0.53 13.55 0.60
N SER A 90 -0.48 14.15 1.22
CA SER A 90 -1.78 14.34 0.58
C SER A 90 -1.65 15.27 -0.63
N LYS A 91 -2.48 15.04 -1.64
CA LYS A 91 -2.58 15.91 -2.82
C LYS A 91 -3.61 17.01 -2.54
N SER A 92 -3.17 18.04 -1.84
CA SER A 92 -3.98 19.21 -1.48
C SER A 92 -3.12 20.48 -1.48
N ASP A 93 -3.75 21.65 -1.60
CA ASP A 93 -3.05 22.94 -1.56
C ASP A 93 -2.27 23.15 -0.25
N GLN A 94 -2.77 22.58 0.85
CA GLN A 94 -2.06 22.44 2.12
C GLN A 94 -1.85 20.95 2.39
N PRO A 95 -0.70 20.38 2.00
CA PRO A 95 -0.48 18.94 2.09
C PRO A 95 -0.19 18.51 3.53
N VAL A 96 -0.86 17.44 3.97
CA VAL A 96 -0.47 16.69 5.16
C VAL A 96 0.69 15.79 4.76
N VAL A 97 1.81 15.91 5.46
CA VAL A 97 3.03 15.16 5.18
C VAL A 97 3.30 14.19 6.32
N VAL A 98 3.60 12.93 6.00
CA VAL A 98 3.90 11.90 6.98
C VAL A 98 5.18 11.15 6.65
N ASN A 99 5.91 10.75 7.68
CA ASN A 99 7.03 9.83 7.59
C ASN A 99 6.53 8.40 7.82
N VAL A 100 6.80 7.53 6.85
CA VAL A 100 6.44 6.12 6.87
C VAL A 100 7.73 5.31 6.98
N THR A 101 7.74 4.30 7.85
CA THR A 101 8.86 3.35 7.98
C THR A 101 8.31 1.93 7.88
N PHE A 102 8.90 1.12 7.00
CA PHE A 102 8.59 -0.29 6.91
C PHE A 102 9.42 -1.05 7.94
N ILE A 103 8.78 -1.91 8.71
CA ILE A 103 9.40 -2.76 9.74
C ILE A 103 9.10 -4.21 9.35
N ASP A 104 10.08 -5.11 9.43
CA ASP A 104 9.86 -6.52 9.10
C ASP A 104 8.74 -7.12 9.96
N ALA A 105 7.73 -7.70 9.31
CA ALA A 105 6.59 -8.32 9.99
C ALA A 105 6.82 -9.81 10.31
N PHE A 106 7.88 -10.44 9.78
CA PHE A 106 8.16 -11.87 9.96
C PHE A 106 6.97 -12.81 9.65
N HIS A 107 6.12 -12.44 8.68
CA HIS A 107 4.95 -13.22 8.27
C HIS A 107 5.23 -14.07 7.02
N CYS A 108 5.72 -13.43 5.96
CA CYS A 108 6.15 -14.08 4.73
C CYS A 108 7.27 -13.26 4.05
N PRO A 109 7.95 -13.79 3.00
CA PRO A 109 9.00 -13.05 2.31
C PRO A 109 8.51 -11.68 1.81
N GLY A 110 9.07 -10.61 2.37
CA GLY A 110 8.71 -9.23 2.02
C GLY A 110 7.60 -8.60 2.83
N SER A 111 7.05 -9.30 3.83
CA SER A 111 6.02 -8.72 4.69
C SER A 111 6.54 -7.56 5.53
N ALA A 112 5.76 -6.48 5.59
CA ALA A 112 6.09 -5.30 6.37
C ALA A 112 4.92 -4.85 7.26
N SER A 113 5.24 -4.54 8.51
CA SER A 113 4.45 -3.60 9.32
C SER A 113 4.84 -2.17 8.93
N ILE A 114 3.93 -1.22 9.12
CA ILE A 114 4.15 0.18 8.76
C ILE A 114 3.99 1.08 9.99
N LEU A 115 5.02 1.87 10.27
CA LEU A 115 5.00 2.92 11.28
C LEU A 115 4.84 4.28 10.61
N ILE A 116 3.85 5.07 11.04
CA ILE A 116 3.55 6.39 10.49
C ILE A 116 3.71 7.44 11.57
N LYS A 117 4.43 8.53 11.25
CA LYS A 117 4.64 9.70 12.11
C LYS A 117 4.39 10.98 11.33
N ALA A 118 3.54 11.86 11.84
CA ALA A 118 3.36 13.23 11.34
C ALA A 118 4.36 14.19 12.01
#